data_AF-A0A8J8DDH4-F1
#
_entry.id   AF-A0A8J8DDH4-F1
#
_cell.length_a   1.000
_cell.length_b   1.000
_cell.length_c   1.000
_cell.angle_alpha   90.00
_cell.angle_beta   90.00
_cell.angle_gamma   90.00
#
_symmetry.space_group_name_H-M   'P 1'
#
loop_
_entity.id
_entity.type
_entity.pdbx_description
1 polymer ?
#
loop_
_entity_poly.entity_id
_entity_poly.type
_entity_poly.pdbx_seq_one_letter_code
_entity_poly.pdbx_strand_id
1 'polypeptide(L)'
;MGEYNKRITENVPPTHRLIERAISELGYDIDTLLNSEGISSAIADIILKSRDLYLNHRDEILKEYRDRVRQECNEEFGENTKESDDCFSEKIQKFTESFFQSKFSRGGDAFEIVLSVFLDKADIPYVRKSFIPIYPLTVSKGKDKTIRRRAGENIDFIVPLKRNIPARVELEKYVTGNFPLSPSDFLLISAKHRVRERWREVVGELAVLKIRYPEEHLKMWFVTLDEKITLYPIFALMDSGVERVYVRDDRFYVLSDALEELEKAIGERISKLQEKMDKTNEKLSKKKRQLGKKLPSTKIRSKLEVDIQNLENKIRVLMNEIEVYKGYQEKIPYYREGLYKLSHLLGDIQKLLEERSSSEEPDKNPNDGKEKSLFRWLEKMDEKETISS
;
A
#
# COMPACT_ATOMS: atom_id res chain seq x y z
N MET A 1 43.81 14.80 -7.00
CA MET A 1 42.81 14.77 -5.91
C MET A 1 41.57 15.55 -6.32
N GLY A 2 40.88 15.11 -7.37
CA GLY A 2 39.63 15.69 -7.85
C GLY A 2 38.77 14.56 -8.38
N GLU A 3 37.46 14.72 -8.31
CA GLU A 3 36.42 13.74 -8.68
C GLU A 3 36.11 12.65 -7.64
N TYR A 4 35.47 13.02 -6.52
CA TYR A 4 34.32 12.27 -5.96
C TYR A 4 33.63 13.17 -4.91
N ASN A 5 33.06 14.29 -5.36
CA ASN A 5 32.10 15.07 -4.56
C ASN A 5 30.69 14.41 -4.53
N LYS A 6 30.56 13.22 -5.12
CA LYS A 6 29.33 12.43 -5.19
C LYS A 6 29.16 11.58 -3.94
N ARG A 7 27.92 11.44 -3.44
CA ARG A 7 27.65 10.52 -2.32
C ARG A 7 28.00 9.10 -2.76
N ILE A 8 28.59 8.29 -1.88
CA ILE A 8 29.11 6.95 -2.22
C ILE A 8 28.02 6.04 -2.84
N THR A 9 26.75 6.24 -2.49
CA THR A 9 25.61 5.51 -3.03
C THR A 9 25.22 5.88 -4.47
N GLU A 10 25.74 6.99 -5.01
CA GLU A 10 25.56 7.43 -6.41
C GLU A 10 26.39 6.59 -7.39
N ASN A 11 27.39 5.87 -6.90
CA ASN A 11 28.19 4.93 -7.71
C ASN A 11 27.45 3.62 -8.00
N VAL A 12 26.32 3.36 -7.33
CA VAL A 12 25.47 2.22 -7.65
C VAL A 12 24.47 2.62 -8.73
N PRO A 13 24.32 1.82 -9.81
CA PRO A 13 23.34 2.09 -10.85
C PRO A 13 21.95 2.41 -10.29
N PRO A 14 21.20 3.34 -10.90
CA PRO A 14 19.84 3.66 -10.46
C PRO A 14 18.92 2.44 -10.54
N THR A 15 17.89 2.40 -9.70
CA THR A 15 17.01 1.22 -9.51
C THR A 15 16.38 0.73 -10.82
N HIS A 16 16.01 1.62 -11.73
CA HIS A 16 15.41 1.24 -13.03
C HIS A 16 16.37 0.41 -13.89
N ARG A 17 17.67 0.78 -13.98
CA ARG A 17 18.68 0.00 -14.72
C ARG A 17 18.90 -1.38 -14.10
N LEU A 18 18.83 -1.47 -12.77
CA LEU A 18 18.93 -2.76 -12.07
C LEU A 18 17.71 -3.65 -12.36
N ILE A 19 16.53 -3.07 -12.54
CA ILE A 19 15.30 -3.79 -12.90
C ILE A 19 15.33 -4.26 -14.36
N GLU A 20 15.74 -3.41 -15.30
CA GLU A 20 15.91 -3.80 -16.70
C GLU A 20 16.88 -4.99 -16.84
N ARG A 21 18.01 -4.91 -16.14
CA ARG A 21 18.97 -6.00 -16.08
C ARG A 21 18.40 -7.25 -15.41
N ALA A 22 17.62 -7.10 -14.34
CA ALA A 22 16.98 -8.23 -13.66
C ALA A 22 15.97 -8.95 -14.59
N ILE A 23 15.14 -8.20 -15.32
CA ILE A 23 14.19 -8.75 -16.30
C ILE A 23 14.96 -9.54 -17.38
N SER A 24 16.03 -8.95 -17.92
CA SER A 24 16.86 -9.59 -18.94
C SER A 24 17.56 -10.86 -18.43
N GLU A 25 18.13 -10.85 -17.22
CA GLU A 25 18.84 -12.01 -16.65
C GLU A 25 17.89 -13.14 -16.23
N LEU A 26 16.65 -12.83 -15.86
CA LEU A 26 15.62 -13.82 -15.56
C LEU A 26 14.97 -14.39 -16.83
N GLY A 27 15.19 -13.78 -17.99
CA GLY A 27 14.62 -14.21 -19.26
C GLY A 27 13.10 -14.02 -19.33
N TYR A 28 12.55 -13.08 -18.55
CA TYR A 28 11.11 -12.81 -18.59
C TYR A 28 10.75 -12.02 -19.84
N ASP A 29 9.83 -12.60 -20.63
CA ASP A 29 9.07 -11.86 -21.63
C ASP A 29 7.83 -11.25 -20.97
N ILE A 30 7.86 -9.94 -20.73
CA ILE A 30 6.77 -9.23 -20.06
C ILE A 30 5.47 -9.34 -20.86
N ASP A 31 5.53 -9.36 -22.19
CA ASP A 31 4.34 -9.42 -23.04
C ASP A 31 3.59 -10.76 -22.87
N THR A 32 4.35 -11.86 -22.75
CA THR A 32 3.78 -13.17 -22.39
C THR A 32 3.25 -13.20 -20.95
N LEU A 33 3.93 -12.52 -20.02
CA LEU A 33 3.53 -12.52 -18.62
C LEU A 33 2.19 -11.81 -18.38
N LEU A 34 1.85 -10.75 -19.13
CA LEU A 34 0.64 -9.94 -18.94
C LEU A 34 -0.67 -10.72 -18.85
N ASN A 35 -0.73 -11.92 -19.45
CA ASN A 35 -1.92 -12.78 -19.46
C ASN A 35 -1.77 -14.05 -18.62
N SER A 36 -0.74 -14.12 -17.77
CA SER A 36 -0.40 -15.31 -17.01
C SER A 36 -0.72 -15.14 -15.52
N GLU A 37 -1.06 -16.24 -14.84
CA GLU A 37 -1.10 -16.28 -13.37
C GLU A 37 0.29 -16.08 -12.73
N GLY A 38 1.36 -16.11 -13.53
CA GLY A 38 2.75 -15.96 -13.08
C GLY A 38 3.18 -14.52 -12.79
N ILE A 39 2.37 -13.50 -13.10
CA ILE A 39 2.75 -12.08 -12.94
C ILE A 39 3.20 -11.78 -11.51
N SER A 40 2.43 -12.23 -10.52
CA SER A 40 2.72 -11.92 -9.11
C SER A 40 4.08 -12.49 -8.67
N SER A 41 4.43 -13.69 -9.15
CA SER A 41 5.72 -14.32 -8.86
C SER A 41 6.85 -13.64 -9.62
N ALA A 42 6.64 -13.33 -10.91
CA ALA A 42 7.63 -12.64 -11.73
C ALA A 42 7.98 -11.26 -11.16
N ILE A 43 6.99 -10.49 -10.70
CA ILE A 43 7.24 -9.20 -10.01
C ILE A 43 8.14 -9.41 -8.79
N ALA A 44 7.86 -10.41 -7.96
CA ALA A 44 8.65 -10.69 -6.77
C ALA A 44 10.09 -11.10 -7.14
N ASP A 45 10.26 -11.96 -8.14
CA ASP A 45 11.57 -12.44 -8.61
C ASP A 45 12.40 -11.31 -9.20
N ILE A 46 11.81 -10.42 -10.00
CA ILE A 46 12.49 -9.23 -10.54
C ILE A 46 13.01 -8.34 -9.40
N ILE A 47 12.21 -8.12 -8.35
CA ILE A 47 12.61 -7.29 -7.20
C ILE A 47 13.73 -7.94 -6.40
N LEU A 48 13.65 -9.26 -6.18
CA LEU A 48 14.72 -10.00 -5.49
C LEU A 48 16.02 -9.96 -6.29
N LYS A 49 15.95 -10.21 -7.60
CA LYS A 49 17.10 -10.17 -8.49
C LYS A 49 17.71 -8.77 -8.59
N SER A 50 16.90 -7.72 -8.70
CA SER A 50 17.41 -6.34 -8.73
C SER A 50 18.10 -5.95 -7.42
N ARG A 51 17.59 -6.46 -6.29
CA ARG A 51 18.24 -6.32 -4.99
C ARG A 51 19.57 -7.07 -4.93
N ASP A 52 19.67 -8.27 -5.48
CA ASP A 52 20.93 -9.01 -5.51
C ASP A 52 21.98 -8.29 -6.37
N LEU A 53 21.56 -7.77 -7.53
CA LEU A 53 22.40 -6.92 -8.37
C LEU A 53 22.89 -5.67 -7.59
N TYR A 54 22.01 -5.02 -6.83
CA TYR A 54 22.39 -3.89 -5.97
C TYR A 54 23.44 -4.28 -4.91
N LEU A 55 23.25 -5.42 -4.24
CA LEU A 55 24.17 -5.88 -3.19
C LEU A 55 25.55 -6.23 -3.76
N ASN A 56 25.60 -6.85 -4.94
CA ASN A 56 26.86 -7.15 -5.63
C ASN A 56 27.64 -5.86 -5.97
N HIS A 57 26.98 -4.84 -6.54
CA HIS A 57 27.64 -3.56 -6.83
C HIS A 57 28.10 -2.85 -5.56
N ARG A 58 27.32 -2.90 -4.47
CA ARG A 58 27.75 -2.36 -3.17
C ARG A 58 29.04 -3.04 -2.71
N ASP A 59 29.12 -4.36 -2.81
CA ASP A 59 30.26 -5.12 -2.30
C ASP A 59 31.53 -4.84 -3.12
N GLU A 60 31.40 -4.63 -4.42
CA GLU A 60 32.47 -4.13 -5.30
C GLU A 60 32.94 -2.74 -4.86
N ILE A 61 32.02 -1.78 -4.67
CA ILE A 61 32.34 -0.42 -4.21
C ILE A 61 32.96 -0.43 -2.81
N LEU A 62 32.48 -1.29 -1.90
CA LEU A 62 33.01 -1.40 -0.55
C LEU A 62 34.47 -1.88 -0.55
N LYS A 63 34.80 -2.81 -1.44
CA LYS A 63 36.18 -3.31 -1.58
C LYS A 63 37.13 -2.16 -1.96
N GLU A 64 36.80 -1.40 -3.00
CA GLU A 64 37.60 -0.26 -3.44
C GLU A 64 37.66 0.86 -2.39
N TYR A 65 36.54 1.13 -1.71
CA TYR A 65 36.46 2.16 -0.68
C TYR A 65 37.31 1.83 0.55
N ARG A 66 37.35 0.55 0.97
CA ARG A 66 38.17 0.09 2.10
C ARG A 66 39.66 0.36 1.87
N ASP A 67 40.18 -0.01 0.70
CA ASP A 67 41.60 0.13 0.40
C ASP A 67 42.02 1.61 0.43
N ARG A 68 41.22 2.49 -0.17
CA ARG A 68 41.46 3.94 -0.15
C ARG A 68 41.39 4.53 1.26
N VAL A 69 40.33 4.23 2.02
CA VAL A 69 40.16 4.78 3.36
C VAL A 69 41.27 4.30 4.30
N ARG A 70 41.72 3.06 4.16
CA ARG A 70 42.85 2.54 4.95
C ARG A 70 44.13 3.31 4.64
N GLN A 71 44.39 3.58 3.36
CA GLN A 71 45.52 4.39 2.94
C GLN A 71 45.41 5.82 3.50
N GLU A 72 44.27 6.49 3.35
CA GLU A 72 44.04 7.84 3.88
C GLU A 72 44.26 7.93 5.40
N CYS A 73 43.68 7.01 6.19
CA CYS A 73 43.83 7.04 7.65
C CYS A 73 45.28 6.73 8.08
N ASN A 74 45.98 5.83 7.37
CA ASN A 74 47.39 5.56 7.63
C ASN A 74 48.29 6.76 7.27
N GLU A 75 48.00 7.48 6.19
CA GLU A 75 48.73 8.69 5.79
C GLU A 75 48.52 9.84 6.80
N GLU A 76 47.32 9.95 7.39
CA GLU A 76 46.97 11.01 8.34
C GLU A 76 47.48 10.73 9.77
N PHE A 77 47.37 9.49 10.25
CA PHE A 77 47.63 9.13 11.65
C PHE A 77 48.80 8.16 11.85
N GLY A 78 49.47 7.73 10.78
CA GLY A 78 50.54 6.72 10.82
C GLY A 78 50.02 5.28 10.77
N GLU A 79 50.84 4.37 10.26
CA GLU A 79 50.49 2.94 10.17
C GLU A 79 50.44 2.27 11.55
N ASN A 80 49.45 1.39 11.76
CA ASN A 80 49.27 0.59 12.97
C ASN A 80 49.09 1.41 14.26
N THR A 81 48.63 2.66 14.15
CA THR A 81 48.21 3.47 15.30
C THR A 81 46.74 3.21 15.62
N LYS A 82 46.39 3.40 16.90
CA LYS A 82 44.99 3.27 17.34
C LYS A 82 44.11 4.31 16.64
N GLU A 83 44.64 5.51 16.44
CA GLU A 83 43.99 6.61 15.75
C GLU A 83 43.67 6.28 14.29
N SER A 84 44.57 5.58 13.57
CA SER A 84 44.30 5.10 12.21
C SER A 84 43.20 4.03 12.18
N ASP A 85 43.22 3.09 13.13
CA ASP A 85 42.18 2.06 13.23
C ASP A 85 40.80 2.64 13.60
N ASP A 86 40.76 3.63 14.49
CA ASP A 86 39.54 4.35 14.87
C ASP A 86 38.99 5.16 13.67
N CYS A 87 39.85 5.91 12.95
CA CYS A 87 39.52 6.62 11.71
C CYS A 87 38.91 5.69 10.65
N PHE A 88 39.56 4.55 10.41
CA PHE A 88 39.11 3.56 9.44
C PHE A 88 37.73 3.01 9.82
N SER A 89 37.57 2.61 11.08
CA SER A 89 36.31 2.05 11.59
C SER A 89 35.15 3.03 11.46
N GLU A 90 35.35 4.31 11.82
CA GLU A 90 34.32 5.35 11.71
C GLU A 90 33.89 5.57 10.25
N LYS A 91 34.85 5.69 9.32
CA LYS A 91 34.56 5.90 7.89
C LYS A 91 33.83 4.70 7.27
N ILE A 92 34.17 3.47 7.66
CA ILE A 92 33.46 2.24 7.22
C ILE A 92 32.05 2.15 7.82
N GLN A 93 31.85 2.60 9.06
CA GLN A 93 30.53 2.67 9.65
C GLN A 93 29.62 3.65 8.88
N LYS A 94 30.10 4.87 8.58
CA LYS A 94 29.34 5.87 7.79
C LYS A 94 28.99 5.36 6.38
N PHE A 95 29.90 4.62 5.75
CA PHE A 95 29.62 3.92 4.49
C PHE A 95 28.45 2.95 4.67
N THR A 96 28.52 2.09 5.68
CA THR A 96 27.51 1.06 5.95
C THR A 96 26.13 1.67 6.22
N GLU A 97 26.08 2.75 7.00
CA GLU A 97 24.86 3.51 7.29
C GLU A 97 24.25 4.11 6.00
N SER A 98 25.08 4.71 5.14
CA SER A 98 24.63 5.29 3.87
C SER A 98 23.99 4.25 2.94
N PHE A 99 24.61 3.07 2.83
CA PHE A 99 24.07 1.97 2.02
C PHE A 99 22.84 1.31 2.65
N PHE A 100 22.76 1.27 3.98
CA PHE A 100 21.58 0.79 4.69
C PHE A 100 20.37 1.68 4.37
N GLN A 101 20.52 3.01 4.46
CA GLN A 101 19.45 3.96 4.10
C GLN A 101 19.05 3.84 2.62
N SER A 102 20.03 3.76 1.72
CA SER A 102 19.81 3.57 0.28
C SER A 102 19.02 2.28 -0.01
N LYS A 103 19.31 1.18 0.69
CA LYS A 103 18.59 -0.09 0.52
C LYS A 103 17.09 0.02 0.82
N PHE A 104 16.68 0.75 1.86
CA PHE A 104 15.26 0.93 2.16
C PHE A 104 14.56 1.77 1.11
N SER A 105 15.17 2.89 0.70
CA SER A 105 14.63 3.77 -0.33
C SER A 105 14.46 3.03 -1.66
N ARG A 106 15.48 2.28 -2.09
CA ARG A 106 15.46 1.52 -3.34
C ARG A 106 14.51 0.32 -3.30
N GLY A 107 14.28 -0.29 -2.14
CA GLY A 107 13.39 -1.44 -2.01
C GLY A 107 11.91 -1.11 -2.21
N GLY A 108 11.46 0.08 -1.81
CA GLY A 108 10.12 0.60 -2.12
C GLY A 108 10.00 1.02 -3.58
N ASP A 109 10.95 1.84 -4.03
CA ASP A 109 11.01 2.33 -5.42
C ASP A 109 11.10 1.20 -6.46
N ALA A 110 11.77 0.09 -6.13
CA ALA A 110 11.86 -1.07 -7.00
C ALA A 110 10.49 -1.68 -7.30
N PHE A 111 9.62 -1.82 -6.30
CA PHE A 111 8.29 -2.38 -6.51
C PHE A 111 7.44 -1.48 -7.41
N GLU A 112 7.48 -0.17 -7.16
CA GLU A 112 6.78 0.81 -7.98
C GLU A 112 7.31 0.88 -9.42
N ILE A 113 8.63 0.74 -9.62
CA ILE A 113 9.22 0.70 -10.97
C ILE A 113 8.82 -0.60 -11.69
N VAL A 114 8.84 -1.74 -11.02
CA VAL A 114 8.40 -2.99 -11.66
C VAL A 114 6.93 -2.89 -12.04
N LEU A 115 6.05 -2.41 -11.14
CA LEU A 115 4.64 -2.22 -11.46
C LEU A 115 4.43 -1.24 -12.62
N SER A 116 5.25 -0.18 -12.70
CA SER A 116 5.28 0.75 -13.84
C SER A 116 5.56 0.05 -15.17
N VAL A 117 6.54 -0.87 -15.22
CA VAL A 117 6.86 -1.63 -16.43
C VAL A 117 5.65 -2.45 -16.89
N PHE A 118 4.94 -3.10 -15.96
CA PHE A 118 3.74 -3.88 -16.28
C PHE A 118 2.58 -2.99 -16.75
N LEU A 119 2.37 -1.82 -16.13
CA LEU A 119 1.35 -0.86 -16.57
C LEU A 119 1.65 -0.29 -17.97
N ASP A 120 2.90 0.09 -18.23
CA ASP A 120 3.35 0.56 -19.55
C ASP A 120 3.14 -0.52 -20.63
N LYS A 121 3.45 -1.78 -20.31
CA LYS A 121 3.28 -2.91 -21.22
C LYS A 121 1.81 -3.27 -21.46
N ALA A 122 0.94 -3.06 -20.48
CA ALA A 122 -0.50 -3.25 -20.60
C ALA A 122 -1.23 -2.06 -21.28
N ASP A 123 -0.48 -1.05 -21.75
CA ASP A 123 -0.99 0.22 -22.29
C ASP A 123 -1.99 0.92 -21.35
N ILE A 124 -1.74 0.82 -20.04
CA ILE A 124 -2.56 1.48 -19.02
C ILE A 124 -1.96 2.87 -18.76
N PRO A 125 -2.72 3.97 -18.96
CA PRO A 125 -2.23 5.31 -18.65
C PRO A 125 -2.08 5.51 -17.13
N TYR A 126 -1.00 6.14 -16.69
CA TYR A 126 -0.81 6.49 -15.28
C TYR A 126 0.18 7.64 -15.08
N VAL A 127 0.09 8.30 -13.92
CA VAL A 127 1.16 9.13 -13.34
C VAL A 127 1.76 8.43 -12.14
N ARG A 128 3.08 8.36 -12.06
CA ARG A 128 3.81 7.79 -10.92
C ARG A 128 4.24 8.88 -9.95
N LYS A 129 4.19 8.59 -8.63
CA LYS A 129 4.70 9.47 -7.54
C LYS A 129 4.18 10.90 -7.67
N SER A 130 2.88 11.04 -7.86
CA SER A 130 2.28 12.35 -8.04
C SER A 130 1.83 12.95 -6.73
N PHE A 131 2.11 14.25 -6.58
CA PHE A 131 1.70 15.03 -5.44
C PHE A 131 0.32 15.66 -5.68
N ILE A 132 -0.66 15.32 -4.85
CA ILE A 132 -1.99 15.91 -4.83
C ILE A 132 -2.02 17.03 -3.79
N PRO A 133 -2.12 18.31 -4.19
CA PRO A 133 -2.21 19.41 -3.23
C PRO A 133 -3.55 19.39 -2.50
N ILE A 134 -3.51 19.42 -1.16
CA ILE A 134 -4.69 19.43 -0.29
C ILE A 134 -4.97 20.85 0.20
N TYR A 135 -3.92 21.51 0.70
CA TYR A 135 -4.02 22.88 1.21
C TYR A 135 -3.16 23.84 0.39
N PRO A 136 -3.71 24.97 -0.07
CA PRO A 136 -2.89 26.07 -0.54
C PRO A 136 -2.20 26.74 0.66
N LEU A 137 -1.00 26.29 1.05
CA LEU A 137 -0.26 27.01 2.08
C LEU A 137 0.50 28.17 1.45
N THR A 138 0.16 29.38 1.89
CA THR A 138 0.97 30.57 1.61
C THR A 138 1.89 30.79 2.80
N VAL A 139 3.18 30.45 2.66
CA VAL A 139 4.16 30.72 3.71
C VAL A 139 4.85 32.03 3.37
N SER A 140 4.51 33.11 4.09
CA SER A 140 5.24 34.38 4.01
C SER A 140 6.61 34.19 4.68
N LYS A 141 7.70 34.30 3.91
CA LYS A 141 9.06 34.46 4.46
C LYS A 141 9.49 35.92 4.29
N GLY A 142 9.20 36.75 5.29
CA GLY A 142 9.64 38.15 5.32
C GLY A 142 9.12 39.01 4.15
N LYS A 143 9.66 40.22 4.02
CA LYS A 143 9.05 41.33 3.27
C LYS A 143 8.79 41.10 1.77
N ASP A 144 9.39 40.12 1.09
CA ASP A 144 9.22 39.97 -0.37
C ASP A 144 9.26 38.53 -0.93
N LYS A 145 9.07 37.47 -0.13
CA LYS A 145 9.04 36.09 -0.66
C LYS A 145 7.90 35.24 -0.08
N THR A 146 6.78 35.17 -0.81
CA THR A 146 5.77 34.12 -0.61
C THR A 146 6.27 32.81 -1.23
N ILE A 147 6.65 31.85 -0.40
CA ILE A 147 6.86 30.46 -0.85
C ILE A 147 5.53 29.74 -0.65
N ARG A 148 4.87 29.35 -1.74
CA ARG A 148 3.74 28.43 -1.68
C ARG A 148 4.30 27.03 -1.39
N ARG A 149 4.39 26.64 -0.12
CA ARG A 149 4.52 25.20 0.20
C ARG A 149 3.16 24.60 -0.09
N ARG A 150 3.08 23.48 -0.79
CA ARG A 150 1.82 22.75 -0.92
C ARG A 150 1.90 21.64 0.13
N ALA A 151 0.96 21.60 1.07
CA ALA A 151 0.74 20.40 1.89
C ALA A 151 -0.24 19.52 1.14
N GLY A 152 0.04 18.23 1.09
CA GLY A 152 -0.72 17.29 0.30
C GLY A 152 -0.11 15.90 0.34
N GLU A 153 -0.71 15.02 -0.44
CA GLU A 153 -0.43 13.59 -0.41
C GLU A 153 0.34 13.16 -1.65
N ASN A 154 1.30 12.26 -1.47
CA ASN A 154 2.01 11.61 -2.58
C ASN A 154 1.35 10.26 -2.83
N ILE A 155 0.72 10.10 -3.98
CA ILE A 155 0.12 8.84 -4.40
C ILE A 155 1.07 8.14 -5.38
N ASP A 156 1.26 6.84 -5.16
CA ASP A 156 2.22 6.05 -5.95
C ASP A 156 1.80 5.99 -7.42
N PHE A 157 0.52 5.71 -7.69
CA PHE A 157 -0.04 5.77 -9.05
C PHE A 157 -1.40 6.44 -9.10
N ILE A 158 -1.60 7.23 -10.14
CA ILE A 158 -2.88 7.87 -10.46
C ILE A 158 -3.24 7.48 -11.89
N VAL A 159 -4.28 6.67 -12.03
CA VAL A 159 -4.78 6.17 -13.31
C VAL A 159 -6.02 6.99 -13.72
N PRO A 160 -5.98 7.71 -14.85
CA PRO A 160 -7.14 8.38 -15.40
C PRO A 160 -8.16 7.36 -15.89
N LEU A 161 -9.42 7.46 -15.45
CA LEU A 161 -10.51 6.56 -15.86
C LEU A 161 -11.31 7.06 -17.07
N LYS A 162 -11.06 8.30 -17.51
CA LYS A 162 -11.64 8.88 -18.73
C LYS A 162 -10.65 8.83 -19.90
N ARG A 163 -11.13 8.44 -21.07
CA ARG A 163 -10.32 8.29 -22.31
C ARG A 163 -9.78 9.62 -22.86
N ASN A 164 -10.48 10.73 -22.64
CA ASN A 164 -10.06 12.05 -23.16
C ASN A 164 -9.01 12.75 -22.30
N ILE A 165 -8.36 12.03 -21.38
CA ILE A 165 -7.32 12.62 -20.54
C ILE A 165 -6.01 12.62 -21.35
N PRO A 166 -5.33 13.78 -21.48
CA PRO A 166 -4.22 13.95 -22.40
C PRO A 166 -3.06 12.95 -22.26
N ALA A 167 -2.18 12.93 -23.26
CA ALA A 167 -0.93 12.18 -23.24
C ALA A 167 -0.19 12.32 -21.88
N ARG A 168 0.55 11.30 -21.46
CA ARG A 168 1.18 11.19 -20.11
C ARG A 168 1.85 12.46 -19.58
N VAL A 169 2.53 13.23 -20.44
CA VAL A 169 3.19 14.51 -20.08
C VAL A 169 2.18 15.61 -19.71
N GLU A 170 1.03 15.63 -20.36
CA GLU A 170 -0.06 16.55 -20.06
C GLU A 170 -0.88 16.05 -18.87
N LEU A 171 -1.05 14.73 -18.69
CA LEU A 171 -1.62 14.13 -17.48
C LEU A 171 -0.83 14.52 -16.22
N GLU A 172 0.50 14.48 -16.25
CA GLU A 172 1.35 14.95 -15.13
C GLU A 172 1.08 16.42 -14.77
N LYS A 173 0.99 17.31 -15.77
CA LYS A 173 0.67 18.72 -15.56
C LYS A 173 -0.75 18.91 -15.02
N TYR A 174 -1.68 18.09 -15.51
CA TYR A 174 -3.08 18.09 -15.09
C TYR A 174 -3.19 17.73 -13.61
N VAL A 175 -2.59 16.61 -13.20
CA VAL A 175 -2.61 16.08 -11.83
C VAL A 175 -1.86 17.00 -10.85
N THR A 176 -0.68 17.51 -11.21
CA THR A 176 0.16 18.33 -10.31
C THR A 176 -0.23 19.82 -10.28
N GLY A 177 -0.84 20.32 -11.36
CA GLY A 177 -1.28 21.70 -11.49
C GLY A 177 -2.65 21.94 -10.86
N ASN A 178 -3.61 21.07 -11.19
CA ASN A 178 -5.02 21.13 -10.84
C ASN A 178 -5.60 19.71 -10.78
N PHE A 179 -5.24 18.89 -9.76
CA PHE A 179 -5.97 17.63 -9.53
C PHE A 179 -7.48 17.92 -9.65
N PRO A 180 -8.19 17.27 -10.58
CA PRO A 180 -9.33 17.87 -11.24
C PRO A 180 -10.54 18.07 -10.34
N LEU A 181 -11.50 18.82 -10.87
CA LEU A 181 -12.79 19.12 -10.27
C LEU A 181 -13.64 17.87 -9.96
N SER A 182 -13.26 16.66 -10.42
CA SER A 182 -13.82 15.41 -9.90
C SER A 182 -12.82 14.24 -9.74
N PRO A 183 -12.29 13.98 -8.53
CA PRO A 183 -11.62 12.75 -8.13
C PRO A 183 -12.26 11.41 -8.53
N SER A 184 -13.57 11.35 -8.79
CA SER A 184 -14.25 10.11 -9.21
C SER A 184 -13.83 9.58 -10.60
N ASP A 185 -13.14 10.44 -11.36
CA ASP A 185 -12.56 10.14 -12.67
C ASP A 185 -11.17 9.49 -12.58
N PHE A 186 -10.66 9.26 -11.36
CA PHE A 186 -9.32 8.72 -11.14
C PHE A 186 -9.37 7.50 -10.26
N LEU A 187 -8.51 6.53 -10.58
CA LEU A 187 -8.14 5.46 -9.67
C LEU A 187 -6.80 5.81 -9.02
N LEU A 188 -6.81 5.88 -7.69
CA LEU A 188 -5.62 6.05 -6.88
C LEU A 188 -5.10 4.67 -6.46
N ILE A 189 -3.80 4.43 -6.60
CA ILE A 189 -3.17 3.17 -6.17
C ILE A 189 -2.03 3.50 -5.23
N SER A 190 -2.07 2.93 -4.02
CA SER A 190 -0.93 2.90 -3.11
C SER A 190 -0.28 1.52 -3.13
N ALA A 191 1.03 1.46 -3.34
CA ALA A 191 1.81 0.26 -3.52
C ALA A 191 2.88 0.14 -2.43
N LYS A 192 2.88 -0.95 -1.66
CA LYS A 192 3.93 -1.21 -0.65
C LYS A 192 4.48 -2.62 -0.79
N HIS A 193 5.79 -2.76 -0.96
CA HIS A 193 6.44 -4.08 -1.01
C HIS A 193 6.25 -4.85 0.31
N ARG A 194 6.70 -4.28 1.43
CA ARG A 194 6.45 -4.81 2.78
C ARG A 194 5.61 -3.82 3.57
N VAL A 195 4.46 -4.25 4.05
CA VAL A 195 3.46 -3.39 4.68
C VAL A 195 3.84 -3.10 6.13
N ARG A 196 4.10 -4.15 6.93
CA ARG A 196 4.25 -4.02 8.40
C ARG A 196 3.09 -3.20 9.00
N GLU A 197 3.36 -2.17 9.80
CA GLU A 197 2.38 -1.21 10.32
C GLU A 197 2.06 -0.05 9.36
N ARG A 198 2.79 0.08 8.25
CA ARG A 198 2.71 1.22 7.33
C ARG A 198 1.47 1.23 6.44
N TRP A 199 0.59 0.22 6.51
CA TRP A 199 -0.76 0.33 5.94
C TRP A 199 -1.55 1.49 6.57
N ARG A 200 -1.20 1.89 7.80
CA ARG A 200 -1.78 3.06 8.47
C ARG A 200 -1.49 4.37 7.72
N GLU A 201 -0.38 4.43 6.97
CA GLU A 201 -0.07 5.59 6.10
C GLU A 201 -1.15 5.73 5.03
N VAL A 202 -1.57 4.63 4.40
CA VAL A 202 -2.61 4.60 3.36
C VAL A 202 -3.96 5.03 3.91
N VAL A 203 -4.29 4.58 5.13
CA VAL A 203 -5.50 5.03 5.84
C VAL A 203 -5.44 6.54 6.11
N GLY A 204 -4.27 7.06 6.52
CA GLY A 204 -4.03 8.48 6.72
C GLY A 204 -4.16 9.29 5.43
N GLU A 205 -3.51 8.85 4.35
CA GLU A 205 -3.56 9.45 3.01
C GLU A 205 -5.02 9.57 2.54
N LEU A 206 -5.79 8.48 2.62
CA LEU A 206 -7.19 8.48 2.24
C LEU A 206 -8.05 9.41 3.11
N ALA A 207 -7.79 9.44 4.43
CA ALA A 207 -8.48 10.36 5.33
C ALA A 207 -8.21 11.83 4.97
N VAL A 208 -6.96 12.17 4.63
CA VAL A 208 -6.61 13.54 4.21
C VAL A 208 -7.24 13.88 2.86
N LEU A 209 -7.24 12.95 1.90
CA LEU A 209 -7.92 13.14 0.60
C LEU A 209 -9.43 13.37 0.78
N LYS A 210 -10.07 12.61 1.67
CA LYS A 210 -11.51 12.77 2.00
C LYS A 210 -11.83 14.12 2.64
N ILE A 211 -10.90 14.76 3.36
CA ILE A 211 -11.10 16.14 3.85
C ILE A 211 -11.24 17.11 2.68
N ARG A 212 -10.43 16.93 1.61
CA ARG A 212 -10.45 17.80 0.44
C ARG A 212 -11.62 17.50 -0.51
N TYR A 213 -12.00 16.23 -0.61
CA TYR A 213 -13.00 15.71 -1.53
C TYR A 213 -14.07 14.86 -0.79
N PRO A 214 -14.87 15.47 0.11
CA PRO A 214 -15.78 14.74 1.00
C PRO A 214 -17.02 14.19 0.31
N GLU A 215 -17.50 14.85 -0.74
CA GLU A 215 -18.72 14.46 -1.48
C GLU A 215 -18.43 13.55 -2.67
N GLU A 216 -17.15 13.22 -2.89
CA GLU A 216 -16.72 12.47 -4.06
C GLU A 216 -16.34 11.04 -3.73
N HIS A 217 -16.76 10.12 -4.60
CA HIS A 217 -16.37 8.73 -4.54
C HIS A 217 -14.90 8.59 -4.99
N LEU A 218 -13.99 8.82 -4.05
CA LEU A 218 -12.56 8.52 -4.21
C LEU A 218 -12.37 7.01 -4.37
N LYS A 219 -11.86 6.58 -5.51
CA LYS A 219 -11.50 5.19 -5.76
C LYS A 219 -10.03 4.98 -5.40
N MET A 220 -9.78 4.27 -4.30
CA MET A 220 -8.43 3.94 -3.87
C MET A 220 -8.26 2.43 -3.75
N TRP A 221 -7.23 1.90 -4.42
CA TRP A 221 -6.80 0.52 -4.31
C TRP A 221 -5.45 0.44 -3.59
N PHE A 222 -5.24 -0.63 -2.84
CA PHE A 222 -3.99 -0.92 -2.16
C PHE A 222 -3.35 -2.18 -2.75
N VAL A 223 -2.04 -2.14 -3.00
CA VAL A 223 -1.30 -3.22 -3.66
C VAL A 223 -0.07 -3.58 -2.84
N THR A 224 0.15 -4.88 -2.60
CA THR A 224 1.28 -5.35 -1.81
C THR A 224 1.84 -6.71 -2.24
N LEU A 225 3.14 -6.88 -2.00
CA LEU A 225 3.87 -8.15 -2.11
C LEU A 225 4.20 -8.77 -0.74
N ASP A 226 3.64 -8.24 0.34
CA ASP A 226 3.96 -8.68 1.69
C ASP A 226 3.33 -10.03 2.00
N GLU A 227 4.17 -11.06 1.98
CA GLU A 227 3.82 -12.44 2.34
C GLU A 227 3.26 -12.58 3.76
N LYS A 228 3.48 -11.57 4.62
CA LYS A 228 3.12 -11.59 6.04
C LYS A 228 1.95 -10.67 6.39
N ILE A 229 1.34 -9.99 5.42
CA ILE A 229 0.15 -9.17 5.70
C ILE A 229 -0.96 -10.05 6.30
N THR A 230 -1.61 -9.60 7.36
CA THR A 230 -2.70 -10.34 8.03
C THR A 230 -4.07 -9.76 7.67
N LEU A 231 -5.15 -10.40 8.14
CA LEU A 231 -6.52 -9.92 7.90
C LEU A 231 -6.79 -8.55 8.53
N TYR A 232 -6.18 -8.23 9.69
CA TYR A 232 -6.47 -6.97 10.38
C TYR A 232 -6.12 -5.71 9.56
N PRO A 233 -4.91 -5.57 8.97
CA PRO A 233 -4.62 -4.51 8.01
C PRO A 233 -5.62 -4.41 6.86
N ILE A 234 -6.06 -5.55 6.31
CA ILE A 234 -7.01 -5.60 5.18
C ILE A 234 -8.36 -5.04 5.62
N PHE A 235 -8.89 -5.50 6.75
CA PHE A 235 -10.14 -5.01 7.32
C PHE A 235 -10.07 -3.51 7.60
N ALA A 236 -8.97 -3.05 8.19
CA ALA A 236 -8.81 -1.65 8.53
C ALA A 236 -8.69 -0.75 7.28
N LEU A 237 -8.00 -1.19 6.23
CA LEU A 237 -7.95 -0.49 4.94
C LEU A 237 -9.35 -0.37 4.33
N MET A 238 -10.08 -1.49 4.28
CA MET A 238 -11.41 -1.55 3.67
C MET A 238 -12.47 -0.78 4.46
N ASP A 239 -12.47 -0.88 5.78
CA ASP A 239 -13.33 -0.08 6.66
C ASP A 239 -13.02 1.43 6.55
N SER A 240 -11.80 1.80 6.15
CA SER A 240 -11.39 3.18 5.88
C SER A 240 -11.78 3.68 4.48
N GLY A 241 -12.27 2.79 3.62
CA GLY A 241 -12.73 3.09 2.25
C GLY A 241 -11.73 2.77 1.14
N VAL A 242 -10.72 1.94 1.39
CA VAL A 242 -9.94 1.30 0.30
C VAL A 242 -10.83 0.22 -0.30
N GLU A 243 -11.17 0.36 -1.58
CA GLU A 243 -12.16 -0.51 -2.24
C GLU A 243 -11.62 -1.91 -2.52
N ARG A 244 -10.34 -1.99 -2.91
CA ARG A 244 -9.69 -3.26 -3.27
C ARG A 244 -8.29 -3.35 -2.68
N VAL A 245 -7.98 -4.52 -2.16
CA VAL A 245 -6.67 -4.88 -1.62
C VAL A 245 -6.10 -6.04 -2.44
N TYR A 246 -5.10 -5.74 -3.26
CA TYR A 246 -4.37 -6.70 -4.06
C TYR A 246 -3.16 -7.20 -3.28
N VAL A 247 -3.10 -8.51 -3.07
CA VAL A 247 -2.01 -9.20 -2.37
C VAL A 247 -1.35 -10.20 -3.29
N ARG A 248 -0.11 -10.59 -2.95
CA ARG A 248 0.59 -11.67 -3.65
C ARG A 248 -0.30 -12.92 -3.74
N ASP A 249 -0.29 -13.58 -4.89
CA ASP A 249 -1.26 -14.64 -5.23
C ASP A 249 -1.25 -15.83 -4.25
N ASP A 250 -0.08 -16.26 -3.79
CA ASP A 250 0.04 -17.30 -2.77
C ASP A 250 -0.49 -16.84 -1.40
N ARG A 251 -0.31 -15.56 -1.06
CA ARG A 251 -0.81 -14.96 0.16
C ARG A 251 -2.31 -14.76 0.13
N PHE A 252 -2.90 -14.52 -1.05
CA PHE A 252 -4.35 -14.47 -1.25
C PHE A 252 -5.00 -15.73 -0.70
N TYR A 253 -4.56 -16.92 -1.12
CA TYR A 253 -5.16 -18.18 -0.68
C TYR A 253 -5.09 -18.36 0.85
N VAL A 254 -3.95 -18.05 1.46
CA VAL A 254 -3.80 -18.15 2.93
C VAL A 254 -4.76 -17.19 3.66
N LEU A 255 -5.00 -16.00 3.10
CA LEU A 255 -5.94 -15.03 3.67
C LEU A 255 -7.39 -15.41 3.44
N SER A 256 -7.70 -15.99 2.27
CA SER A 256 -9.02 -16.53 1.96
C SER A 256 -9.40 -17.68 2.90
N ASP A 257 -8.49 -18.63 3.12
CA ASP A 257 -8.70 -19.73 4.08
C ASP A 257 -8.89 -19.18 5.50
N ALA A 258 -8.06 -18.21 5.91
CA ALA A 258 -8.20 -17.58 7.22
C ALA A 258 -9.53 -16.82 7.38
N LEU A 259 -10.08 -16.24 6.30
CA LEU A 259 -11.40 -15.60 6.29
C LEU A 259 -12.53 -16.63 6.48
N GLU A 260 -12.44 -17.78 5.82
CA GLU A 260 -13.40 -18.88 5.97
C GLU A 260 -13.37 -19.47 7.38
N GLU A 261 -12.17 -19.70 7.93
CA GLU A 261 -12.00 -20.15 9.32
C GLU A 261 -12.58 -19.14 10.31
N LEU A 262 -12.37 -17.84 10.08
CA LEU A 262 -12.95 -16.77 10.91
C LEU A 262 -14.48 -16.77 10.85
N GLU A 263 -15.06 -16.91 9.65
CA GLU A 263 -16.51 -16.99 9.46
C GLU A 263 -17.12 -18.15 10.24
N LYS A 264 -16.50 -19.33 10.13
CA LYS A 264 -16.91 -20.52 10.87
C LYS A 264 -16.80 -20.32 12.37
N ALA A 265 -15.68 -19.77 12.85
CA ALA A 265 -15.46 -19.52 14.27
C ALA A 265 -16.48 -18.54 14.87
N ILE A 266 -16.85 -17.50 14.11
CA ILE A 266 -17.91 -16.56 14.49
C ILE A 266 -19.26 -17.27 14.55
N GLY A 267 -19.61 -18.07 13.53
CA GLY A 267 -20.83 -18.86 13.51
C GLY A 267 -20.95 -19.79 14.73
N GLU A 268 -19.89 -20.56 15.02
CA GLU A 268 -19.84 -21.43 16.21
C GLU A 268 -19.98 -20.65 17.52
N ARG A 269 -19.37 -19.45 17.60
CA ARG A 269 -19.47 -18.60 18.78
C ARG A 269 -20.90 -18.10 18.98
N ILE A 270 -21.57 -17.66 17.92
CA ILE A 270 -22.98 -17.23 17.94
C ILE A 270 -23.85 -18.39 18.43
N SER A 271 -23.70 -19.59 17.88
CA SER A 271 -24.48 -20.77 18.30
C SER A 271 -24.28 -21.10 19.79
N LYS A 272 -23.03 -21.07 20.28
CA LYS A 272 -22.73 -21.31 21.71
C LYS A 272 -23.35 -20.24 22.62
N LEU A 273 -23.40 -18.98 22.17
CA LEU A 273 -24.02 -17.89 22.93
C LEU A 273 -25.55 -18.01 22.94
N GLN A 274 -26.15 -18.40 21.82
CA GLN A 274 -27.60 -18.66 21.72
C GLN A 274 -28.02 -19.80 22.66
N GLU A 275 -27.31 -20.92 22.66
CA GLU A 275 -27.59 -22.04 23.57
C GLU A 275 -27.51 -21.62 25.05
N LYS A 276 -26.52 -20.79 25.41
CA LYS A 276 -26.40 -20.21 26.77
C LYS A 276 -27.56 -19.28 27.09
N MET A 277 -28.01 -18.48 26.13
CA MET A 277 -29.15 -17.58 26.28
C MET A 277 -30.45 -18.37 26.49
N ASP A 278 -30.69 -19.41 25.71
CA ASP A 278 -31.87 -20.29 25.82
C ASP A 278 -31.93 -20.99 27.18
N LYS A 279 -30.81 -21.56 27.64
CA LYS A 279 -30.70 -22.14 28.99
C LYS A 279 -30.97 -21.10 30.10
N THR A 280 -30.59 -19.84 29.87
CA THR A 280 -30.81 -18.75 30.83
C THR A 280 -32.28 -18.32 30.82
N ASN A 281 -32.91 -18.24 29.65
CA ASN A 281 -34.34 -17.99 29.45
C ASN A 281 -35.20 -19.08 30.11
N GLU A 282 -34.82 -20.35 29.99
CA GLU A 282 -35.54 -21.45 30.64
C GLU A 282 -35.50 -21.31 32.18
N LYS A 283 -34.33 -20.96 32.74
CA LYS A 283 -34.18 -20.69 34.18
C LYS A 283 -35.02 -19.49 34.62
N LEU A 284 -35.03 -18.42 33.84
CA LEU A 284 -35.84 -17.23 34.09
C LEU A 284 -37.33 -17.57 34.11
N SER A 285 -37.80 -18.33 33.12
CA SER A 285 -39.19 -18.80 33.04
C SER A 285 -39.59 -19.65 34.26
N LYS A 286 -38.73 -20.59 34.68
CA LYS A 286 -38.94 -21.38 35.91
C LYS A 286 -39.04 -20.49 37.16
N LYS A 287 -38.18 -19.47 37.30
CA LYS A 287 -38.20 -18.52 38.43
C LYS A 287 -39.43 -17.62 38.43
N LYS A 288 -39.84 -17.08 37.26
CA LYS A 288 -41.08 -16.30 37.11
C LYS A 288 -42.33 -17.15 37.47
N ARG A 289 -42.36 -18.42 37.05
CA ARG A 289 -43.43 -19.36 37.46
C ARG A 289 -43.44 -19.64 38.96
N GLN A 290 -42.28 -19.73 39.62
CA GLN A 290 -42.20 -19.87 41.08
C GLN A 290 -42.74 -18.63 41.81
N LEU A 291 -42.41 -17.43 41.31
CA LEU A 291 -42.89 -16.17 41.86
C LEU A 291 -44.43 -16.04 41.79
N GLY A 292 -45.04 -16.58 40.72
CA GLY A 292 -46.49 -16.56 40.51
C GLY A 292 -47.32 -17.60 41.27
N LYS A 293 -46.69 -18.53 42.02
CA LYS A 293 -47.41 -19.51 42.87
C LYS A 293 -47.85 -18.87 44.19
N LYS A 294 -48.95 -19.35 44.79
CA LYS A 294 -49.59 -18.78 46.00
C LYS A 294 -48.59 -18.52 47.15
N LEU A 295 -48.41 -17.23 47.46
CA LEU A 295 -47.81 -16.61 48.65
C LEU A 295 -46.50 -17.21 49.17
N PRO A 296 -45.38 -17.07 48.44
CA PRO A 296 -44.06 -17.17 49.05
C PRO A 296 -43.91 -16.11 50.15
N SER A 297 -43.21 -16.44 51.24
CA SER A 297 -42.91 -15.47 52.29
C SER A 297 -42.19 -14.25 51.71
N THR A 298 -42.32 -13.08 52.34
CA THR A 298 -41.75 -11.81 51.85
C THR A 298 -40.26 -11.91 51.55
N LYS A 299 -39.52 -12.68 52.36
CA LYS A 299 -38.09 -12.96 52.17
C LYS A 299 -37.78 -13.84 50.97
N ILE A 300 -38.63 -14.81 50.66
CA ILE A 300 -38.49 -15.68 49.47
C ILE A 300 -38.80 -14.88 48.21
N ARG A 301 -39.83 -14.02 48.28
CA ARG A 301 -40.23 -13.15 47.17
C ARG A 301 -39.10 -12.19 46.78
N SER A 302 -38.54 -11.44 47.73
CA SER A 302 -37.45 -10.49 47.44
C SER A 302 -36.22 -11.17 46.84
N LYS A 303 -35.87 -12.37 47.33
CA LYS A 303 -34.79 -13.17 46.75
C LYS A 303 -35.08 -13.61 45.31
N LEU A 304 -36.31 -14.03 45.01
CA LEU A 304 -36.72 -14.41 43.66
C LEU A 304 -36.71 -13.22 42.69
N GLU A 305 -37.13 -12.04 43.14
CA GLU A 305 -37.09 -10.81 42.34
C GLU A 305 -35.64 -10.43 41.99
N VAL A 306 -34.71 -10.52 42.94
CA VAL A 306 -33.27 -10.31 42.68
C VAL A 306 -32.71 -11.36 41.71
N ASP A 307 -33.05 -12.65 41.88
CA ASP A 307 -32.64 -13.72 40.96
C ASP A 307 -33.15 -13.47 39.53
N ILE A 308 -34.42 -13.05 39.39
CA ILE A 308 -35.04 -12.71 38.09
C ILE A 308 -34.30 -11.56 37.43
N GLN A 309 -34.05 -10.47 38.17
CA GLN A 309 -33.33 -9.31 37.64
C GLN A 309 -31.92 -9.68 37.18
N ASN A 310 -31.21 -10.53 37.93
CA ASN A 310 -29.88 -11.01 37.56
C ASN A 310 -29.89 -11.85 36.28
N LEU A 311 -30.91 -12.70 36.10
CA LEU A 311 -31.07 -13.49 34.87
C LEU A 311 -31.41 -12.62 33.67
N GLU A 312 -32.30 -11.62 33.83
CA GLU A 312 -32.64 -10.66 32.78
C GLU A 312 -31.42 -9.84 32.35
N ASN A 313 -30.63 -9.36 33.31
CA ASN A 313 -29.36 -8.68 33.03
C ASN A 313 -28.39 -9.58 32.25
N LYS A 314 -28.30 -10.87 32.61
CA LYS A 314 -27.43 -11.83 31.92
C LYS A 314 -27.89 -12.09 30.48
N ILE A 315 -29.19 -12.22 30.25
CA ILE A 315 -29.76 -12.38 28.90
C ILE A 315 -29.43 -11.16 28.04
N ARG A 316 -29.61 -9.95 28.58
CA ARG A 316 -29.26 -8.71 27.86
C ARG A 316 -27.79 -8.67 27.45
N VAL A 317 -26.87 -9.07 28.33
CA VAL A 317 -25.43 -9.13 28.00
C VAL A 317 -25.16 -10.14 26.89
N LEU A 318 -25.76 -11.33 26.94
CA LEU A 318 -25.61 -12.35 25.90
C LEU A 318 -26.19 -11.90 24.55
N MET A 319 -27.33 -11.22 24.56
CA MET A 319 -27.96 -10.66 23.36
C MET A 319 -27.04 -9.63 22.69
N ASN A 320 -26.51 -8.68 23.46
CA ASN A 320 -25.57 -7.68 22.94
C ASN A 320 -24.30 -8.35 22.38
N GLU A 321 -23.78 -9.39 23.05
CA GLU A 321 -22.61 -10.12 22.56
C GLU A 321 -22.91 -10.83 21.23
N ILE A 322 -24.08 -11.46 21.09
CA ILE A 322 -24.52 -12.08 19.83
C ILE A 322 -24.63 -11.04 18.72
N GLU A 323 -25.21 -9.87 18.99
CA GLU A 323 -25.34 -8.78 18.02
C GLU A 323 -23.98 -8.31 17.51
N VAL A 324 -22.98 -8.18 18.39
CA VAL A 324 -21.61 -7.84 18.00
C VAL A 324 -21.02 -8.89 17.04
N TYR A 325 -21.15 -10.18 17.35
CA TYR A 325 -20.64 -11.24 16.48
C TYR A 325 -21.38 -11.32 15.14
N LYS A 326 -22.70 -11.07 15.12
CA LYS A 326 -23.46 -10.97 13.88
C LYS A 326 -22.98 -9.81 13.01
N GLY A 327 -22.70 -8.65 13.61
CA GLY A 327 -22.12 -7.51 12.89
C GLY A 327 -20.77 -7.85 12.24
N TYR A 328 -19.93 -8.65 12.90
CA TYR A 328 -18.70 -9.16 12.27
C TYR A 328 -18.98 -10.15 11.13
N GLN A 329 -19.92 -11.07 11.33
CA GLN A 329 -20.31 -12.06 10.32
C GLN A 329 -20.82 -11.38 9.04
N GLU A 330 -21.64 -10.34 9.18
CA GLU A 330 -22.21 -9.56 8.07
C GLU A 330 -21.15 -8.81 7.24
N LYS A 331 -20.00 -8.47 7.84
CA LYS A 331 -18.89 -7.82 7.13
C LYS A 331 -17.98 -8.77 6.36
N ILE A 332 -18.01 -10.08 6.64
CA ILE A 332 -17.10 -11.04 5.99
C ILE A 332 -17.27 -11.08 4.47
N PRO A 333 -18.48 -11.12 3.89
CA PRO A 333 -18.67 -11.05 2.45
C PRO A 333 -18.03 -9.80 1.83
N TYR A 334 -18.19 -8.64 2.46
CA TYR A 334 -17.56 -7.39 2.03
C TYR A 334 -16.03 -7.53 1.97
N TYR A 335 -15.39 -8.06 3.03
CA TYR A 335 -13.93 -8.26 3.03
C TYR A 335 -13.46 -9.28 1.99
N ARG A 336 -14.25 -10.32 1.74
CA ARG A 336 -13.96 -11.32 0.71
C ARG A 336 -14.03 -10.71 -0.68
N GLU A 337 -15.03 -9.87 -0.95
CA GLU A 337 -15.22 -9.17 -2.22
C GLU A 337 -14.18 -8.08 -2.50
N GLY A 338 -13.53 -7.54 -1.46
CA GLY A 338 -12.46 -6.54 -1.61
C GLY A 338 -11.03 -7.10 -1.60
N LEU A 339 -10.85 -8.41 -1.39
CA LEU A 339 -9.54 -9.07 -1.41
C LEU A 339 -9.27 -9.66 -2.80
N TYR A 340 -8.14 -9.33 -3.41
CA TYR A 340 -7.80 -9.73 -4.78
C TYR A 340 -6.39 -10.29 -4.89
N LYS A 341 -6.19 -11.19 -5.87
CA LYS A 341 -4.88 -11.63 -6.33
C LYS A 341 -4.19 -10.52 -7.11
N LEU A 342 -2.90 -10.34 -6.91
CA LEU A 342 -2.12 -9.35 -7.62
C LEU A 342 -2.11 -9.59 -9.13
N SER A 343 -2.13 -10.85 -9.58
CA SER A 343 -2.23 -11.19 -11.01
C SER A 343 -3.47 -10.62 -11.70
N HIS A 344 -4.54 -10.30 -10.97
CA HIS A 344 -5.76 -9.74 -11.53
C HIS A 344 -5.69 -8.21 -11.72
N LEU A 345 -4.71 -7.53 -11.11
CA LEU A 345 -4.67 -6.06 -11.04
C LEU A 345 -4.77 -5.38 -12.41
N LEU A 346 -3.99 -5.82 -13.40
CA LEU A 346 -3.95 -5.17 -14.71
C LEU A 346 -5.27 -5.34 -15.46
N GLY A 347 -5.81 -6.56 -15.47
CA GLY A 347 -7.09 -6.86 -16.11
C GLY A 347 -8.26 -6.12 -15.44
N ASP A 348 -8.21 -5.97 -14.11
CA ASP A 348 -9.20 -5.19 -13.37
C ASP A 348 -9.14 -3.68 -13.68
N ILE A 349 -7.94 -3.13 -13.86
CA ILE A 349 -7.78 -1.73 -14.31
C ILE A 349 -8.32 -1.57 -15.74
N GLN A 350 -7.96 -2.46 -16.66
CA GLN A 350 -8.43 -2.42 -18.05
C GLN A 350 -9.95 -2.50 -18.13
N LYS A 351 -10.57 -3.43 -17.40
CA LYS A 351 -12.03 -3.54 -17.31
C LYS A 351 -12.67 -2.26 -16.81
N LEU A 352 -12.08 -1.62 -15.79
CA LEU A 352 -12.58 -0.35 -15.25
C LEU A 352 -12.50 0.79 -16.29
N LEU A 353 -11.47 0.81 -17.13
CA LEU A 353 -11.31 1.75 -18.24
C LEU A 353 -12.37 1.52 -19.34
N GLU A 354 -12.68 0.26 -19.65
CA GLU A 354 -13.67 -0.12 -20.66
C GLU A 354 -15.11 0.20 -20.23
N GLU A 355 -15.47 -0.06 -18.97
CA GLU A 355 -16.80 0.23 -18.41
C GLU A 355 -17.11 1.74 -18.43
N ARG A 356 -16.12 2.58 -18.15
CA ARG A 356 -16.28 4.05 -18.23
C ARG A 356 -16.34 4.55 -19.67
N SER A 357 -15.65 3.89 -20.59
CA SER A 357 -15.67 4.26 -22.01
C SER A 357 -16.98 3.95 -22.71
N SER A 358 -17.75 2.95 -22.23
CA SER A 358 -19.02 2.55 -22.84
C SER A 358 -20.24 3.31 -22.29
N SER A 359 -20.07 4.06 -21.19
CA SER A 359 -21.13 4.86 -20.57
C SER A 359 -21.20 6.31 -21.08
N GLU A 360 -20.22 6.75 -21.86
CA GLU A 360 -20.22 8.06 -22.51
C GLU A 360 -20.74 7.89 -23.95
N GLU A 361 -21.87 8.53 -24.29
CA GLU A 361 -22.33 8.61 -25.68
C GLU A 361 -21.20 9.20 -26.54
N PRO A 362 -20.94 8.67 -27.74
CA PRO A 362 -19.83 9.13 -28.56
C PRO A 362 -20.06 10.59 -28.95
N ASP A 363 -19.33 11.48 -28.29
CA ASP A 363 -19.23 12.87 -28.71
C ASP A 363 -18.63 12.88 -30.12
N LYS A 364 -19.45 13.32 -31.08
CA LYS A 364 -19.11 13.35 -32.51
C LYS A 364 -18.01 14.38 -32.76
N ASN A 365 -16.76 14.01 -32.56
CA ASN A 365 -15.66 14.81 -33.10
C ASN A 365 -14.48 13.93 -33.52
N PRO A 366 -14.30 13.68 -34.83
CA PRO A 366 -13.18 12.92 -35.33
C PRO A 366 -12.04 13.89 -35.59
N ASN A 367 -11.06 13.95 -34.70
CA ASN A 367 -9.72 14.37 -35.09
C ASN A 367 -8.71 13.46 -34.40
N ASP A 368 -8.56 12.31 -35.04
CA ASP A 368 -7.66 11.23 -34.69
C ASP A 368 -6.24 11.60 -35.16
N GLY A 369 -5.39 11.99 -34.21
CA GLY A 369 -4.00 12.37 -34.43
C GLY A 369 -3.07 11.29 -33.90
N LYS A 370 -2.73 10.34 -34.79
CA LYS A 370 -1.86 9.19 -34.57
C LYS A 370 -0.54 9.47 -33.83
N GLU A 371 -0.25 8.54 -32.91
CA GLU A 371 1.04 7.87 -32.64
C GLU A 371 2.32 8.72 -32.66
N LYS A 372 2.91 8.95 -31.48
CA LYS A 372 4.37 8.83 -31.26
C LYS A 372 4.69 8.18 -29.91
N SER A 373 5.06 6.91 -30.02
CA SER A 373 5.38 5.93 -28.98
C SER A 373 6.61 6.28 -28.13
N LEU A 374 6.49 5.87 -26.86
CA LEU A 374 7.41 5.56 -25.75
C LEU A 374 8.94 5.78 -25.87
N PHE A 375 9.56 5.67 -27.04
CA PHE A 375 11.03 5.70 -27.17
C PHE A 375 11.66 7.09 -26.99
N ARG A 376 10.88 8.17 -27.13
CA ARG A 376 11.39 9.55 -27.04
C ARG A 376 11.61 10.05 -25.60
N TRP A 377 11.19 9.29 -24.59
CA TRP A 377 11.34 9.68 -23.18
C TRP A 377 12.66 9.20 -22.58
N LEU A 378 13.15 8.01 -22.98
CA LEU A 378 14.46 7.52 -22.56
C LEU A 378 15.60 8.41 -23.12
N GLU A 379 15.49 8.92 -24.34
CA GLU A 379 16.47 9.86 -24.92
C GLU A 379 16.52 11.22 -24.19
N LYS A 380 15.40 11.68 -23.62
CA LYS A 380 15.34 12.97 -22.90
C LYS A 380 15.85 12.93 -21.46
N MET A 381 16.08 11.73 -20.90
CA MET A 381 16.74 11.56 -19.62
C MET A 381 18.27 11.68 -19.76
N ASP A 382 18.85 11.23 -20.87
CA ASP A 382 20.29 11.34 -21.13
C ASP A 382 20.72 12.78 -21.53
N GLU A 383 19.85 13.57 -22.18
CA GLU A 383 20.16 14.97 -22.55
C GLU A 383 20.20 15.95 -21.36
N LYS A 384 19.65 15.57 -20.19
CA LYS A 384 19.69 16.43 -18.99
C LYS A 384 20.94 16.24 -18.12
N GLU A 385 21.75 15.21 -18.38
CA GLU A 385 23.06 15.04 -17.72
C GLU A 385 24.22 15.63 -18.52
N THR A 386 23.99 16.12 -19.75
CA THR A 386 25.03 16.73 -20.60
C THR A 386 25.05 18.26 -20.59
N ILE A 387 24.19 18.92 -19.80
CA ILE A 387 24.22 20.38 -19.59
C ILE A 387 24.58 20.69 -18.13
N SER A 388 25.68 20.12 -17.65
CA SER A 388 26.51 20.71 -16.60
C SER A 388 27.92 20.12 -16.68
N SER A 389 28.64 20.46 -17.73
CA SER A 389 30.10 20.37 -17.81
C SER A 389 30.66 21.71 -18.24
#